data_AF-A0A4R4DCK0-F1
#
_entry.id   AF-A0A4R4DCK0-F1
#
_cell.length_a   1.000
_cell.length_b   1.000
_cell.length_c   1.000
_cell.angle_alpha   90.00
_cell.angle_beta   90.00
_cell.angle_gamma   90.00
#
_symmetry.space_group_name_H-M   'P 1'
#
loop_
_entity.id
_entity.type
_entity.pdbx_description
1 polymer ?
#
loop_
_entity_poly.entity_id
_entity_poly.type
_entity_poly.pdbx_seq_one_letter_code
_entity_poly.pdbx_strand_id
1 'polypeptide(L)' 'MPIRRVPDAELLDHAVLLSAAIRHPLYDCLYLALVRRLDARLATFDKGLAALARQEDRLWPRP' A
#
# COMPACT_ATOMS: atom_id res chain seq x y z
N MET A 1 -8.41 -21.70 -0.56
CA MET A 1 -7.54 -20.52 -0.46
C MET A 1 -7.55 -20.05 0.99
N PRO A 2 -6.47 -20.21 1.76
CA PRO A 2 -6.43 -19.71 3.14
C PRO A 2 -6.38 -18.18 3.14
N ILE A 3 -7.19 -17.53 3.98
CA ILE A 3 -7.16 -16.08 4.18
C ILE A 3 -6.08 -15.78 5.23
N ARG A 4 -5.11 -14.94 4.88
CA ARG A 4 -4.11 -14.41 5.81
C ARG A 4 -4.46 -12.95 6.15
N ARG A 5 -4.47 -12.63 7.44
CA ARG A 5 -4.65 -11.27 7.95
C ARG A 5 -3.31 -10.75 8.42
N VAL A 6 -3.03 -9.47 8.17
CA VAL A 6 -1.83 -8.77 8.65
C VAL A 6 -2.29 -7.63 9.56
N PRO A 7 -1.77 -7.50 10.79
CA PRO A 7 -2.09 -6.37 11.66
C PRO A 7 -1.59 -5.04 11.10
N ASP A 8 -2.43 -4.01 11.15
CA ASP A 8 -2.12 -2.66 10.65
C ASP A 8 -0.91 -2.04 11.36
N ALA A 9 -0.70 -2.37 12.64
CA ALA A 9 0.44 -1.90 13.42
C ALA A 9 1.79 -2.26 12.78
N GLU A 10 1.88 -3.38 12.04
CA GLU A 10 3.11 -3.79 11.35
C GLU A 10 3.37 -3.01 10.04
N LEU A 11 2.42 -2.17 9.63
CA LEU A 11 2.46 -1.41 8.38
C LEU A 11 2.45 0.10 8.61
N LEU A 12 2.13 0.53 9.83
CA LEU A 12 1.79 1.92 10.16
C LEU A 12 2.92 2.90 9.81
N ASP A 13 4.15 2.59 10.19
CA ASP A 13 5.32 3.45 9.94
C ASP A 13 5.48 3.74 8.44
N HIS A 14 5.35 2.71 7.61
CA HIS A 14 5.48 2.85 6.17
C HIS A 14 4.26 3.56 5.55
N ALA A 15 3.05 3.21 6.00
CA ALA A 15 1.81 3.80 5.51
C ALA A 15 1.71 5.31 5.83
N VAL A 16 2.20 5.77 6.98
CA VAL A 16 2.23 7.20 7.34
C VAL A 16 3.17 7.98 6.42
N LEU A 17 4.38 7.46 6.19
CA LEU A 17 5.33 8.09 5.27
C LEU A 17 4.77 8.16 3.85
N LEU A 18 4.12 7.06 3.40
CA LEU A 18 3.49 7.01 2.10
C LEU A 18 2.35 8.02 2.00
N SER A 19 1.44 8.04 2.98
CA SER A 19 0.30 8.96 3.03
C SER A 19 0.73 10.42 2.92
N ALA A 20 1.81 10.80 3.60
CA ALA A 20 2.40 12.12 3.49
C ALA A 20 2.99 12.39 2.10
N ALA A 21 3.74 11.43 1.53
CA ALA A 21 4.44 11.59 0.26
C ALA A 21 3.48 11.71 -0.93
N ILE A 22 2.43 10.88 -0.99
CA ILE A 22 1.49 10.83 -2.13
C ILE A 22 0.18 11.58 -1.87
N ARG A 23 0.03 12.20 -0.69
CA ARG A 23 -1.17 12.93 -0.24
C ARG A 23 -2.46 12.11 -0.38
N HIS A 24 -2.41 10.84 0.03
CA HIS A 24 -3.54 9.92 -0.03
C HIS A 24 -3.97 9.47 1.38
N PRO A 25 -5.26 9.16 1.63
CA PRO A 25 -5.72 8.67 2.92
C PRO A 25 -4.88 7.51 3.49
N LEU A 26 -4.57 7.58 4.79
CA LEU A 26 -3.73 6.60 5.50
C LEU A 26 -4.22 5.16 5.33
N TYR A 27 -5.53 4.93 5.39
CA TYR A 27 -6.12 3.60 5.25
C TYR A 27 -5.81 2.97 3.89
N ASP A 28 -5.80 3.76 2.81
CA ASP A 28 -5.42 3.27 1.49
C ASP A 28 -3.92 2.99 1.41
N CYS A 29 -3.12 3.81 2.09
CA CYS A 29 -1.68 3.62 2.20
C CYS A 29 -1.29 2.37 3.00
N LEU A 30 -2.14 1.87 3.91
CA LEU A 30 -1.93 0.56 4.56
C LEU A 30 -1.96 -0.57 3.52
N TYR A 31 -2.89 -0.53 2.57
CA TYR A 31 -2.96 -1.54 1.51
C TYR A 31 -1.77 -1.46 0.55
N LEU A 32 -1.32 -0.25 0.23
CA LEU A 32 -0.11 -0.04 -0.58
C LEU A 32 1.15 -0.56 0.15
N ALA A 33 1.29 -0.26 1.44
CA ALA A 33 2.38 -0.78 2.27
C ALA A 33 2.34 -2.32 2.37
N LEU A 34 1.14 -2.90 2.47
CA LEU A 34 0.95 -4.35 2.53
C LEU A 34 1.40 -5.03 1.24
N VAL A 35 0.95 -4.55 0.07
CA VAL A 35 1.31 -5.18 -1.20
C VAL A 35 2.80 -5.09 -1.46
N ARG A 36 3.45 -4.00 -1.04
CA ARG A 36 4.91 -3.86 -1.10
C ARG A 36 5.61 -4.89 -0.23
N ARG A 37 5.21 -5.01 1.04
CA ARG A 37 5.80 -5.96 2.00
C ARG A 37 5.68 -7.41 1.54
N LEU A 38 4.62 -7.73 0.81
CA LEU A 38 4.31 -9.08 0.35
C LEU A 38 4.77 -9.38 -1.07
N ASP A 39 5.36 -8.40 -1.76
CA ASP A 39 5.64 -8.45 -3.20
C ASP A 39 4.42 -8.92 -4.02
N ALA A 40 3.27 -8.30 -3.73
CA ALA A 40 1.97 -8.68 -4.27
C ALA A 40 1.37 -7.55 -5.13
N ARG A 41 0.22 -7.84 -5.75
CA ARG A 41 -0.59 -6.85 -6.47
C ARG A 41 -1.85 -6.53 -5.68
N LEU A 42 -2.27 -5.27 -5.72
CA LEU A 42 -3.50 -4.83 -5.06
C LEU A 42 -4.73 -5.19 -5.90
N ALA A 43 -5.63 -5.98 -5.34
CA ALA A 43 -6.98 -6.17 -5.87
C ALA A 43 -7.93 -5.18 -5.18
N THR A 44 -8.51 -4.25 -5.93
CA THR A 44 -9.46 -3.25 -5.42
C THR A 44 -10.41 -2.81 -6.54
N PHE A 45 -11.62 -2.39 -6.17
CA PHE A 45 -12.56 -1.74 -7.08
C PHE A 45 -12.36 -0.21 -7.16
N ASP A 46 -11.56 0.34 -6.25
CA ASP A 46 -11.18 1.75 -6.29
C ASP A 46 -10.15 1.99 -7.39
N LYS A 47 -10.57 2.71 -8.44
CA LYS A 47 -9.73 2.99 -9.61
C LYS A 47 -8.58 3.94 -9.28
N GLY A 48 -8.76 4.87 -8.35
CA GLY A 48 -7.72 5.81 -7.93
C GLY A 48 -6.61 5.08 -7.18
N LEU A 49 -6.99 4.22 -6.23
CA LEU A 49 -6.05 3.39 -5.49
C LEU A 49 -5.35 2.38 -6.40
N ALA A 50 -6.07 1.77 -7.34
CA ALA A 50 -5.48 0.87 -8.34
C ALA A 50 -4.45 1.58 -9.23
N ALA A 51 -4.66 2.86 -9.55
CA ALA A 51 -3.71 3.65 -10.33
C ALA A 51 -2.43 3.94 -9.51
N LEU A 52 -2.58 4.30 -8.23
CA LEU A 52 -1.46 4.54 -7.33
C LEU A 52 -0.63 3.28 -7.09
N ALA A 53 -1.27 2.13 -6.89
CA ALA A 53 -0.59 0.84 -6.72
C ALA A 53 0.28 0.46 -7.95
N ARG A 54 -0.09 0.89 -9.16
CA ARG A 54 0.72 0.68 -10.38
C ARG A 54 1.89 1.63 -10.49
N GLN A 55 1.85 2.76 -9.78
CA GLN A 55 2.88 3.80 -9.81
C GLN A 55 3.82 3.72 -8.60
N GLU A 56 3.54 2.84 -7.64
CA GLU A 56 4.25 2.75 -6.37
C GLU A 56 5.75 2.54 -6.55
N ASP A 57 6.20 1.67 -7.47
CA ASP A 57 7.63 1.47 -7.76
C ASP A 57 8.35 2.76 -8.21
N ARG A 58 7.62 3.70 -8.84
CA ARG A 58 8.15 5.00 -9.27
C ARG A 58 8.14 6.03 -8.13
N LEU A 59 7.11 5.97 -7.28
CA LEU A 59 6.90 6.92 -6.18
C LEU A 59 7.78 6.58 -4.98
N TRP A 60 8.15 5.31 -4.82
CA TRP A 60 8.96 4.81 -3.72
C TRP A 60 9.82 3.60 -4.16
N PRO A 61 11.07 3.83 -4.61
CA PRO A 61 11.94 2.77 -5.12
C PRO A 61 12.16 1.67 -4.08
N ARG A 62 12.17 0.40 -4.52
CA ARG A 62 12.64 -0.71 -3.66
C ARG A 62 14.11 -0.48 -3.28
N PRO A 63 14.48 -0.63 -1.99
CA PRO A 63 15.90 -0.66 -1.65
C PRO A 63 16.61 -1.78 -2.41
#